data_AF-A0AAV2QT30-F1
#
_entry.id   AF-A0AAV2QT30-F1
#
_cell.length_a   1.000
_cell.length_b   1.000
_cell.length_c   1.000
_cell.angle_alpha   90.00
_cell.angle_beta   90.00
_cell.angle_gamma   90.00
#
_symmetry.space_group_name_H-M   'P 1'
#
loop_
_entity.id
_entity.type
_entity.pdbx_description
1 polymer ?
#
loop_
_entity_poly.entity_id
_entity_poly.type
_entity_poly.pdbx_seq_one_letter_code
_entity_poly.pdbx_strand_id
1 'polypeptide(L)'
;MNMKSMLVVVAVVFTMCSTATGRRSSYSSRSSSRKFSPLERHPARVELGDDHPFHAAAPGLRVVGGRNARQGEVPWQAALMLKGTNTVFCGGTIVGTRVVVTAAHCFDKRREFEVGLDGLNSDSLRQRFDPLRVLIHEEYSR
;
A
#
# COMPACT_ATOMS: atom_id res chain seq x y z
N MET A 1 -17.87 8.44 -18.94
CA MET A 1 -17.50 7.30 -18.07
C MET A 1 -17.72 7.74 -16.63
N ASN A 2 -18.78 7.25 -15.98
CA ASN A 2 -19.11 7.60 -14.60
C ASN A 2 -18.21 6.79 -13.67
N MET A 3 -17.43 7.42 -12.77
CA MET A 3 -16.51 6.71 -11.87
C MET A 3 -17.20 5.68 -10.96
N LYS A 4 -18.52 5.80 -10.79
CA LYS A 4 -19.36 4.88 -10.02
C LYS A 4 -19.43 3.48 -10.63
N SER A 5 -19.27 3.36 -11.96
CA SER A 5 -19.38 2.08 -12.66
C SER A 5 -18.13 1.20 -12.58
N MET A 6 -17.09 1.59 -11.82
CA MET A 6 -15.83 0.84 -11.78
C MET A 6 -15.37 0.42 -10.39
N LEU A 7 -15.97 0.92 -9.30
CA LEU A 7 -15.42 0.74 -7.95
C LEU A 7 -15.82 -0.60 -7.32
N VAL A 8 -14.83 -1.35 -6.81
CA VAL A 8 -15.06 -2.53 -5.95
C VAL A 8 -14.25 -2.41 -4.68
N VAL A 9 -14.87 -2.77 -3.57
CA VAL A 9 -14.23 -2.80 -2.25
C VAL A 9 -13.96 -4.25 -1.84
N VAL A 10 -12.68 -4.58 -1.69
CA VAL A 10 -12.21 -5.86 -1.16
C VAL A 10 -11.86 -5.69 0.31
N ALA A 11 -12.51 -6.45 1.17
CA ALA A 11 -12.12 -6.55 2.57
C ALA A 11 -11.15 -7.71 2.75
N VAL A 12 -10.04 -7.52 3.46
CA VAL A 12 -9.01 -8.56 3.67
C VAL A 12 -8.93 -9.01 5.12
N VAL A 13 -8.64 -10.31 5.34
CA VAL A 13 -8.44 -10.87 6.69
C VAL A 13 -6.96 -10.79 7.05
N PHE A 14 -6.60 -9.95 8.02
CA PHE A 14 -5.29 -10.05 8.67
C PHE A 14 -5.35 -11.19 9.67
N THR A 15 -5.07 -12.41 9.22
CA THR A 15 -4.81 -13.50 10.16
C THR A 15 -3.49 -13.18 10.84
N MET A 16 -3.54 -12.47 11.97
CA MET A 16 -2.41 -12.36 12.89
C MET A 16 -2.08 -13.79 13.32
N CYS A 17 -0.97 -14.35 12.84
CA CYS A 17 -0.50 -15.68 13.22
C CYS A 17 -0.34 -15.72 14.75
N SER A 18 -1.37 -16.19 15.45
CA SER A 18 -1.36 -16.37 16.90
C SER A 18 -0.92 -17.80 17.18
N THR A 19 0.36 -18.10 16.97
CA THR A 19 1.02 -19.15 17.73
C THR A 19 1.46 -18.52 19.06
N ALA A 20 0.50 -18.39 19.97
CA ALA A 20 0.77 -17.95 21.33
C ALA A 20 1.47 -19.06 22.12
N THR A 21 2.81 -19.02 22.16
CA THR A 21 3.57 -19.50 23.31
C THR A 21 4.65 -18.49 23.70
N GLY A 22 4.28 -17.58 24.61
CA GLY A 22 5.16 -16.99 25.63
C GLY A 22 6.43 -16.25 25.20
N ARG A 23 6.33 -14.92 25.08
CA ARG A 23 7.16 -13.99 25.86
C ARG A 23 6.56 -12.59 25.83
N ARG A 24 6.27 -12.07 27.02
CA ARG A 24 5.70 -10.75 27.26
C ARG A 24 6.74 -9.71 26.85
N SER A 25 6.59 -9.07 25.69
CA SER A 25 7.43 -7.93 25.30
C SER A 25 6.96 -6.71 26.06
N SER A 26 7.76 -6.24 27.01
CA SER A 26 7.54 -4.98 27.74
C SER A 26 7.56 -3.81 26.74
N TYR A 27 6.39 -3.29 26.40
CA TYR A 27 6.26 -1.98 25.78
C TYR A 27 6.66 -0.91 26.82
N SER A 28 7.87 -0.39 26.67
CA SER A 28 8.37 0.73 27.48
C SER A 28 7.75 2.03 26.96
N SER A 29 6.66 2.46 27.61
CA SER A 29 6.10 3.80 27.47
C SER A 29 7.04 4.82 28.15
N ARG A 30 8.07 5.27 27.44
CA ARG A 30 8.81 6.48 27.84
C ARG A 30 8.08 7.72 27.33
N SER A 31 7.21 8.25 28.20
CA SER A 31 6.78 9.65 28.18
C SER A 31 8.01 10.55 28.31
N SER A 32 8.50 11.11 27.20
CA SER A 32 9.55 12.13 27.24
C SER A 32 8.99 13.44 26.71
N SER A 33 8.57 14.27 27.65
CA SER A 33 8.11 15.64 27.49
C SER A 33 9.23 16.50 26.90
N ARG A 34 9.37 16.53 25.58
CA ARG A 34 10.22 17.52 24.91
C ARG A 34 9.41 18.78 24.64
N LYS A 35 9.62 19.77 25.51
CA LYS A 35 9.14 21.16 25.38
C LYS A 35 9.58 21.71 24.02
N PHE A 36 8.64 22.32 23.30
CA PHE A 36 8.85 22.94 22.00
C PHE A 36 9.50 24.32 22.23
N SER A 37 10.71 24.54 21.72
CA SER A 37 11.35 25.86 21.71
C SER A 37 11.17 26.52 20.33
N PRO A 38 10.93 27.84 20.24
CA PRO A 38 10.74 28.53 18.95
C PRO A 38 12.01 28.51 18.09
N LEU A 39 11.82 28.36 16.78
CA LEU A 39 12.88 28.31 15.77
C LEU A 39 13.57 29.68 15.61
N GLU A 40 14.82 29.81 16.07
CA GLU A 40 15.69 30.89 15.60
C GLU A 40 16.23 30.57 14.21
N ARG A 41 16.15 31.58 13.34
CA ARG A 41 16.46 31.50 11.91
C ARG A 41 17.95 31.81 11.70
N HIS A 42 18.79 30.79 11.63
CA HIS A 42 20.17 30.91 11.14
C HIS A 42 20.30 30.31 9.73
N PRO A 43 20.95 31.02 8.77
CA PRO A 43 21.14 30.53 7.41
C PRO A 43 22.38 29.63 7.38
N ALA A 44 22.17 28.32 7.37
CA ALA A 44 23.25 27.38 7.08
C ALA A 44 23.18 26.98 5.60
N ARG A 45 24.20 27.38 4.85
CA ARG A 45 24.57 26.83 3.54
C ARG A 45 24.65 25.30 3.68
N VAL A 46 23.73 24.58 3.03
CA VAL A 46 23.74 23.11 3.00
C VAL A 46 24.62 22.65 1.84
N GLU A 47 25.67 21.90 2.14
CA GLU A 47 26.43 21.16 1.15
C GLU A 47 25.60 19.98 0.62
N LEU A 48 25.56 19.83 -0.71
CA LEU A 48 24.77 18.82 -1.41
C LEU A 48 25.39 17.42 -1.20
N GLY A 49 24.72 16.60 -0.40
CA GLY A 49 24.84 15.14 -0.42
C GLY A 49 23.62 14.55 -1.13
N ASP A 50 23.85 13.83 -2.22
CA ASP A 50 22.84 13.32 -3.17
C ASP A 50 22.03 12.12 -2.64
N ASP A 51 21.13 12.30 -1.67
CA ASP A 51 20.26 11.20 -1.20
C ASP A 51 18.90 11.65 -0.61
N HIS A 52 18.18 12.60 -1.25
CA HIS A 52 16.83 13.00 -0.80
C HIS A 52 15.71 12.75 -1.83
N PRO A 53 14.55 12.17 -1.45
CA PRO A 53 13.75 11.32 -2.33
C PRO A 53 12.64 12.05 -3.11
N PHE A 54 12.36 13.31 -2.83
CA PHE A 54 11.37 14.10 -3.57
C PHE A 54 11.83 15.57 -3.55
N HIS A 55 12.83 15.90 -4.37
CA HIS A 55 12.93 17.28 -4.84
C HIS A 55 11.68 17.56 -5.67
N ALA A 56 10.95 18.62 -5.31
CA ALA A 56 9.82 19.13 -6.06
C ALA A 56 10.15 19.06 -7.55
N ALA A 57 9.34 18.30 -8.29
CA ALA A 57 9.43 18.25 -9.73
C ALA A 57 9.43 19.71 -10.21
N ALA A 58 10.58 20.17 -10.73
CA ALA A 58 10.70 21.43 -11.43
C ALA A 58 9.48 21.59 -12.36
N PRO A 59 8.85 22.78 -12.41
CA PRO A 59 7.67 22.98 -13.25
C PRO A 59 8.03 22.62 -14.70
N GLY A 60 7.45 21.52 -15.20
CA GLY A 60 7.74 20.94 -16.52
C GLY A 60 8.18 19.47 -16.53
N LEU A 61 8.40 18.83 -15.39
CA LEU A 61 8.79 17.41 -15.33
C LEU A 61 7.58 16.48 -15.54
N ARG A 62 7.35 16.09 -16.80
CA ARG A 62 6.47 14.97 -17.18
C ARG A 62 7.20 13.65 -16.90
N VAL A 63 6.55 12.72 -16.20
CA VAL A 63 7.04 11.33 -16.12
C VAL A 63 6.82 10.66 -17.47
N VAL A 64 7.91 10.26 -18.15
CA VAL A 64 7.89 9.54 -19.43
C VAL A 64 8.67 8.25 -19.26
N GLY A 65 8.13 7.11 -19.71
CA GLY A 65 8.76 5.79 -19.57
C GLY A 65 8.78 5.22 -18.14
N GLY A 66 8.59 6.07 -17.13
CA GLY A 66 8.55 5.66 -15.72
C GLY A 66 9.89 5.15 -15.21
N ARG A 67 9.90 4.70 -13.96
CA ARG A 67 10.99 3.94 -13.36
C ARG A 67 10.43 2.94 -12.37
N ASN A 68 11.22 1.93 -12.01
CA ASN A 68 10.85 1.06 -10.90
C ASN A 68 10.69 1.91 -9.63
N ALA A 69 9.57 1.69 -8.93
CA ALA A 69 9.34 2.28 -7.63
C ALA A 69 10.33 1.67 -6.63
N ARG A 70 10.89 2.50 -5.75
CA ARG A 70 11.65 2.03 -4.60
C ARG A 70 10.71 1.31 -3.64
N GLN A 71 11.24 0.39 -2.84
CA GLN A 71 10.44 -0.26 -1.81
C GLN A 71 9.85 0.79 -0.86
N GLY A 72 8.54 0.72 -0.63
CA GLY A 72 7.82 1.67 0.21
C GLY A 72 7.52 3.04 -0.43
N GLU A 73 7.91 3.28 -1.70
CA GLU A 73 7.61 4.56 -2.38
C GLU A 73 6.12 4.73 -2.66
N VAL A 74 5.41 3.62 -2.89
CA VAL A 74 3.97 3.60 -3.15
C VAL A 74 3.30 2.66 -2.13
N PRO A 75 3.22 3.06 -0.84
CA PRO A 75 2.81 2.17 0.24
C PRO A 75 1.34 1.75 0.17
N TRP A 76 0.51 2.47 -0.57
CA TRP A 76 -0.89 2.13 -0.81
C TRP A 76 -1.09 1.15 -1.98
N GLN A 77 -0.04 0.74 -2.69
CA GLN A 77 -0.16 -0.19 -3.81
C GLN A 77 -0.48 -1.61 -3.29
N ALA A 78 -1.57 -2.19 -3.76
CA ALA A 78 -1.92 -3.58 -3.56
C ALA A 78 -1.88 -4.36 -4.89
N ALA A 79 -1.62 -5.66 -4.82
CA ALA A 79 -1.75 -6.58 -5.95
C ALA A 79 -2.80 -7.65 -5.68
N LEU A 80 -3.63 -7.92 -6.69
CA LEU A 80 -4.54 -9.05 -6.70
C LEU A 80 -3.87 -10.19 -7.48
N MET A 81 -3.69 -11.32 -6.80
CA MET A 81 -2.89 -12.44 -7.27
C MET A 81 -3.73 -13.70 -7.36
N LEU A 82 -3.49 -14.56 -8.35
CA LEU A 82 -4.10 -15.88 -8.36
C LEU A 82 -3.61 -16.67 -7.13
N LYS A 83 -4.55 -17.23 -6.36
CA LYS A 83 -4.27 -17.89 -5.09
C LYS A 83 -3.24 -19.01 -5.25
N GLY A 84 -2.25 -19.05 -4.36
CA GLY A 84 -1.18 -20.05 -4.39
C GLY A 84 -0.13 -19.85 -5.50
N THR A 85 -0.18 -18.75 -6.24
CA THR A 85 0.78 -18.43 -7.31
C THR A 85 1.46 -17.08 -7.10
N ASN A 86 2.38 -16.73 -7.99
CA ASN A 86 2.98 -15.39 -8.07
C ASN A 86 2.35 -14.51 -9.17
N THR A 87 1.26 -14.96 -9.78
CA THR A 87 0.66 -14.29 -10.93
C THR A 87 -0.28 -13.17 -10.49
N VAL A 88 0.17 -11.93 -10.64
CA VAL A 88 -0.66 -10.73 -10.48
C VAL A 88 -1.57 -10.57 -11.70
N PHE A 89 -2.87 -10.41 -11.49
CA PHE A 89 -3.84 -10.19 -12.57
C PHE A 89 -4.51 -8.81 -12.52
N CYS A 90 -4.50 -8.15 -11.37
CA CYS A 90 -5.04 -6.80 -11.18
C CYS A 90 -4.27 -6.04 -10.09
N GLY A 91 -4.38 -4.71 -10.10
CA GLY A 91 -3.91 -3.85 -9.02
C GLY A 91 -5.04 -3.45 -8.07
N GLY A 92 -4.67 -2.84 -6.95
CA GLY A 92 -5.60 -2.22 -6.01
C GLY A 92 -4.94 -1.10 -5.21
N THR A 93 -5.75 -0.33 -4.50
CA THR A 93 -5.31 0.75 -3.60
C THR A 93 -5.79 0.49 -2.18
N ILE A 94 -4.88 0.51 -1.22
CA ILE A 94 -5.22 0.44 0.20
C ILE A 94 -5.84 1.78 0.61
N VAL A 95 -7.10 1.76 1.05
CA VAL A 95 -7.82 2.96 1.51
C VAL A 95 -8.17 2.92 2.99
N GLY A 96 -7.86 1.81 3.66
CA GLY A 96 -8.06 1.63 5.09
C GLY A 96 -7.36 0.37 5.57
N THR A 97 -7.39 0.15 6.89
CA THR A 97 -6.64 -0.94 7.53
C THR A 97 -6.97 -2.33 6.98
N ARG A 98 -8.19 -2.55 6.48
CA ARG A 98 -8.64 -3.83 5.91
C ARG A 98 -9.38 -3.68 4.60
N VAL A 99 -9.13 -2.58 3.89
CA VAL A 99 -9.96 -2.16 2.76
C VAL A 99 -9.07 -1.82 1.58
N VAL A 100 -9.26 -2.56 0.49
CA VAL A 100 -8.63 -2.33 -0.80
C VAL A 100 -9.68 -2.00 -1.83
N VAL A 101 -9.44 -0.93 -2.59
CA VAL A 101 -10.27 -0.53 -3.72
C VAL A 101 -9.63 -1.04 -5.02
N THR A 102 -10.44 -1.61 -5.91
CA THR A 102 -10.00 -2.08 -7.23
C THR A 102 -11.14 -1.93 -8.26
N ALA A 103 -10.91 -2.39 -9.48
CA ALA A 103 -11.88 -2.35 -10.56
C ALA A 103 -12.82 -3.58 -10.55
N ALA A 104 -14.09 -3.39 -10.92
CA ALA A 104 -15.08 -4.48 -10.96
C ALA A 104 -14.75 -5.58 -11.96
N HIS A 105 -14.24 -5.21 -13.13
CA HIS A 105 -13.89 -6.15 -14.19
C HIS A 105 -12.78 -7.13 -13.80
N CYS A 106 -12.03 -6.87 -12.72
CA CYS A 106 -11.06 -7.82 -12.17
C CYS A 106 -11.72 -9.14 -11.75
N PHE A 107 -13.02 -9.11 -11.43
CA PHE A 107 -13.79 -10.26 -10.93
C PHE A 107 -14.73 -10.89 -11.96
N ASP A 108 -14.74 -10.41 -13.21
CA ASP A 108 -15.54 -10.98 -14.31
C ASP A 108 -15.29 -12.48 -14.49
N LYS A 109 -14.05 -12.90 -14.25
CA LYS A 109 -13.66 -14.30 -14.15
C LYS A 109 -13.55 -14.59 -12.66
N ARG A 110 -14.51 -15.35 -12.09
CA ARG A 110 -14.48 -15.77 -10.68
C ARG A 110 -13.23 -16.63 -10.44
N ARG A 111 -12.15 -15.99 -10.00
CA ARG A 111 -10.86 -16.59 -9.69
C ARG A 111 -10.72 -16.63 -8.18
N GLU A 112 -10.15 -17.71 -7.66
CA GLU A 112 -9.60 -17.67 -6.30
C GLU A 112 -8.37 -16.75 -6.31
N PHE A 113 -8.33 -15.80 -5.38
CA PHE A 113 -7.28 -14.80 -5.33
C PHE A 113 -6.87 -14.45 -3.92
N GLU A 114 -5.67 -13.90 -3.81
CA GLU A 114 -5.08 -13.31 -2.60
C GLU A 114 -4.73 -11.86 -2.89
N VAL A 115 -4.66 -11.05 -1.83
CA VAL A 115 -4.19 -9.66 -1.90
C VAL A 115 -2.77 -9.59 -1.33
N GLY A 116 -1.81 -9.21 -2.16
CA GLY A 116 -0.42 -8.99 -1.79
C GLY A 116 -0.11 -7.52 -1.50
N LEU A 117 0.60 -7.25 -0.41
CA LEU A 117 1.07 -5.91 0.00
C LEU A 117 2.61 -5.87 0.12
N ASP A 118 3.18 -4.66 0.13
CA ASP A 118 4.60 -4.38 0.42
C ASP A 118 5.66 -4.98 -0.53
N GLY A 119 5.31 -5.23 -1.79
CA GLY A 119 6.25 -5.56 -2.86
C GLY A 119 5.68 -6.54 -3.87
N LEU A 120 6.04 -6.42 -5.16
CA LEU A 120 5.56 -7.30 -6.24
C LEU A 120 6.61 -8.31 -6.73
N ASN A 121 7.80 -8.31 -6.14
CA ASN A 121 8.88 -9.21 -6.51
C ASN A 121 8.77 -10.53 -5.75
N SER A 122 9.25 -11.62 -6.35
CA SER A 122 9.06 -13.00 -5.88
C SER A 122 9.50 -13.24 -4.42
N ASP A 123 10.51 -12.51 -3.94
CA ASP A 123 11.03 -12.60 -2.56
C ASP A 123 10.48 -11.53 -1.60
N SER A 124 9.63 -10.62 -2.09
CA SER A 124 9.21 -9.41 -1.36
C SER A 124 7.71 -9.26 -1.15
N LEU A 125 6.88 -10.20 -1.63
CA LEU A 125 5.46 -10.27 -1.26
C LEU A 125 5.35 -10.72 0.20
N ARG A 126 5.69 -9.79 1.09
CA ARG A 126 5.92 -10.04 2.51
C ARG A 126 4.61 -10.36 3.24
N GLN A 127 3.48 -9.97 2.66
CA GLN A 127 2.17 -10.12 3.24
C GLN A 127 1.14 -10.50 2.17
N ARG A 128 0.50 -11.66 2.32
CA ARG A 128 -0.61 -12.13 1.50
C ARG A 128 -1.82 -12.34 2.36
N PHE A 129 -2.97 -11.91 1.88
CA PHE A 129 -4.23 -11.98 2.62
C PHE A 129 -5.34 -12.57 1.76
N ASP A 130 -6.10 -13.49 2.36
CA ASP A 130 -7.36 -13.93 1.79
C ASP A 130 -8.41 -12.81 1.90
N PRO A 131 -9.16 -12.54 0.83
CA PRO A 131 -10.29 -11.62 0.89
C PRO A 131 -11.42 -12.22 1.73
N LEU A 132 -11.94 -11.44 2.68
CA LEU A 132 -13.14 -11.78 3.44
C LEU A 132 -14.40 -11.67 2.57
N ARG A 133 -14.48 -10.59 1.79
CA ARG A 133 -15.58 -10.31 0.87
C ARG A 133 -15.16 -9.36 -0.23
N VAL A 134 -15.86 -9.46 -1.35
CA VAL A 134 -15.74 -8.55 -2.50
C VAL A 134 -17.09 -7.87 -2.68
N LEU A 135 -17.12 -6.55 -2.57
CA LEU A 135 -18.33 -5.73 -2.72
C LEU A 135 -18.30 -5.04 -4.08
N ILE A 136 -18.99 -5.64 -5.05
CA ILE A 136 -19.14 -5.07 -6.40
C ILE A 136 -20.22 -3.99 -6.34
N HIS A 137 -19.95 -2.82 -6.92
CA HIS A 137 -20.93 -1.74 -6.99
C HIS A 137 -22.20 -2.19 -7.73
N GLU A 138 -23.38 -1.86 -7.19
CA GLU A 138 -24.68 -2.35 -7.67
C GLU A 138 -24.97 -1.97 -9.13
N GLU A 139 -24.49 -0.79 -9.56
CA GLU A 139 -24.64 -0.29 -10.93
C GLU A 139 -23.55 -0.78 -11.90
N TYR A 140 -22.67 -1.70 -11.48
CA TYR A 140 -21.71 -2.28 -12.42
C TYR A 140 -22.44 -3.16 -13.43
N SER A 141 -22.40 -2.74 -14.70
CA SER A 141 -22.89 -3.49 -15.84
C SER A 141 -21.71 -3.89 -16.72
N ARG A 142 -21.73 -5.15 -17.17
CA ARG A 142 -20.64 -5.79 -17.90
C ARG A 142 -20.73 -5.53 -19.40
#